data_AF-A0A9D9IE42-F1
#
_entry.id   AF-A0A9D9IE42-F1
#
_cell.length_a   1.000
_cell.length_b   1.000
_cell.length_c   1.000
_cell.angle_alpha   90.00
_cell.angle_beta   90.00
_cell.angle_gamma   90.00
#
_symmetry.space_group_name_H-M   'P 1'
#
loop_
_entity.id
_entity.type
_entity.pdbx_description
1 polymer ?
#
loop_
_entity_poly.entity_id
_entity_poly.type
_entity_poly.pdbx_seq_one_letter_code
_entity_poly.pdbx_strand_id
1 'polypeptide(L)'
;MANGIGKPVQMNLYTITIKDRTTCNASYGWRSYDFSSGAMNFFAPGQVHRWEEKTVNAGRWGWMLAFHPDFLRKYPLGAKIGRLKFFSYDVREALHISDMERDVVENIMDNIESEYRYKN
;
A
#
# COMPACT_ATOMS: atom_id res chain seq x y z
N MET A 1 20.99 14.94 -9.03
CA MET A 1 19.87 15.84 -8.69
C MET A 1 18.84 15.02 -7.93
N ALA A 2 18.75 15.16 -6.61
CA ALA A 2 17.85 14.40 -5.74
C ALA A 2 16.91 15.38 -5.02
N ASN A 3 15.92 15.92 -5.75
CA ASN A 3 15.03 16.96 -5.23
C ASN A 3 13.65 16.37 -4.95
N GLY A 4 13.43 15.85 -3.74
CA GLY A 4 12.09 15.42 -3.32
C GLY A 4 12.00 14.65 -2.00
N ILE A 5 13.13 14.11 -1.52
CA ILE A 5 13.15 13.32 -0.28
C ILE A 5 12.84 14.25 0.90
N GLY A 6 11.85 13.88 1.72
CA GLY A 6 11.43 14.65 2.89
C GLY A 6 10.48 15.83 2.65
N LYS A 7 10.05 16.11 1.42
CA LYS A 7 9.00 17.10 1.16
C LYS A 7 7.61 16.48 1.30
N PRO A 8 6.62 17.18 1.89
CA PRO A 8 5.25 16.70 1.92
C PRO A 8 4.71 16.57 0.48
N VAL A 9 4.11 15.43 0.19
CA VAL A 9 3.45 15.13 -1.07
C VAL A 9 1.98 14.90 -0.77
N GLN A 10 1.11 15.52 -1.59
CA GLN A 10 -0.33 15.31 -1.54
C GLN A 10 -0.77 14.82 -2.92
N MET A 11 -1.57 13.76 -2.95
CA MET A 11 -2.15 13.22 -4.19
C MET A 11 -3.66 13.13 -4.05
N ASN A 12 -4.40 13.41 -5.12
CA ASN A 12 -5.86 13.23 -5.17
C ASN A 12 -6.23 11.83 -5.70
N LEU A 13 -5.52 10.82 -5.24
CA LEU A 13 -5.68 9.43 -5.65
C LEU A 13 -5.82 8.54 -4.41
N TYR A 14 -6.58 7.46 -4.54
CA TYR A 14 -6.36 6.32 -3.65
C TYR A 14 -5.06 5.65 -4.07
N THR A 15 -4.23 5.25 -3.11
CA THR A 15 -2.97 4.57 -3.39
C THR A 15 -2.74 3.43 -2.42
N ILE A 16 -2.34 2.29 -2.95
CA ILE A 16 -1.96 1.09 -2.22
C ILE A 16 -0.56 0.71 -2.66
N THR A 17 0.35 0.52 -1.73
CA THR A 17 1.75 0.14 -2.03
C THR A 17 2.15 -1.06 -1.22
N ILE A 18 3.01 -1.91 -1.78
CA ILE A 18 3.74 -2.93 -1.03
C ILE A 18 5.24 -2.57 -1.00
N LYS A 19 5.84 -2.68 0.19
CA LYS A 19 7.29 -2.65 0.37
C LYS A 19 7.77 -4.06 0.65
N ASP A 20 8.69 -4.54 -0.18
CA ASP A 20 9.28 -5.86 -0.08
C ASP A 20 10.39 -5.89 0.96
N ARG A 21 10.48 -7.01 1.69
CA ARG A 21 11.57 -7.33 2.62
C ARG A 21 11.83 -6.26 3.66
N THR A 22 10.87 -6.06 4.56
CA THR A 22 11.13 -5.36 5.82
C THR A 22 11.77 -6.33 6.80
N THR A 23 12.98 -6.07 7.30
CA THR A 23 13.57 -6.86 8.39
C THR A 23 12.82 -6.62 9.71
N CYS A 24 11.65 -7.25 9.87
CA CYS A 24 10.86 -7.20 11.08
C CYS A 24 10.39 -8.61 11.44
N ASN A 25 11.02 -9.19 12.45
CA ASN A 25 10.47 -10.37 13.13
C ASN A 25 9.59 -9.83 14.26
N ALA A 26 8.28 -10.08 14.20
CA ALA A 26 7.36 -9.67 15.26
C ALA A 26 6.57 -10.87 15.79
N SER A 27 6.50 -10.99 17.11
CA SER A 27 5.70 -12.01 17.78
C SER A 27 4.31 -11.42 18.07
N TYR A 28 3.26 -12.06 17.56
CA TYR A 28 1.88 -11.67 17.88
C TYR A 28 1.21 -12.83 18.65
N GLY A 29 1.02 -12.62 19.96
CA GLY A 29 0.56 -13.68 20.87
C GLY A 29 1.61 -14.79 21.04
N TRP A 30 1.18 -16.05 20.98
CA TRP A 30 2.04 -17.24 21.11
C TRP A 30 2.67 -17.69 19.79
N ARG A 31 2.40 -16.99 18.69
CA ARG A 31 2.88 -17.33 17.36
C ARG A 31 3.95 -16.33 16.93
N SER A 32 5.10 -16.87 16.51
CA SER A 32 6.11 -16.11 15.78
C SER A 32 5.63 -15.96 14.35
N TYR A 33 5.45 -14.72 13.89
CA TYR A 33 5.15 -14.43 12.49
C TYR A 33 6.38 -13.80 11.87
N ASP A 34 6.81 -14.39 10.75
CA ASP A 34 7.85 -13.79 9.92
C ASP A 34 7.17 -12.68 9.10
N PHE A 35 7.38 -11.41 9.49
CA PHE A 35 6.90 -10.25 8.73
C PHE A 35 7.99 -9.73 7.77
N SER A 36 8.96 -10.59 7.41
CA SER A 36 9.90 -10.31 6.32
C SER A 36 9.24 -10.28 4.95
N SER A 37 8.00 -10.76 4.84
CA SER A 37 7.17 -10.73 3.63
C SER A 37 6.84 -9.31 3.17
N GLY A 38 7.01 -8.29 4.02
CA GLY A 38 6.87 -6.89 3.64
C GLY A 38 5.75 -6.15 4.37
N ALA A 39 5.48 -4.92 3.93
CA ALA A 39 4.47 -4.06 4.54
C ALA A 39 3.66 -3.31 3.48
N MET A 40 2.35 -3.22 3.71
CA MET A 40 1.43 -2.47 2.87
C MET A 40 1.14 -1.09 3.44
N ASN A 41 1.07 -0.09 2.58
CA ASN A 41 0.62 1.26 2.94
C ASN A 41 -0.58 1.66 2.08
N PHE A 42 -1.49 2.42 2.69
CA PHE A 42 -2.75 2.83 2.10
C PHE A 42 -2.91 4.33 2.29
N PHE A 43 -3.25 5.02 1.21
CA PHE A 43 -3.37 6.47 1.18
C PHE A 43 -4.69 6.87 0.55
N ALA A 44 -5.43 7.74 1.25
CA ALA A 44 -6.65 8.32 0.75
C ALA A 44 -6.36 9.60 -0.05
N PRO A 45 -7.22 9.96 -1.02
CA PRO A 45 -7.12 11.21 -1.74
C PRO A 45 -7.05 12.42 -0.80
N GLY A 46 -6.13 13.34 -1.10
CA GLY A 46 -5.94 14.58 -0.35
C GLY A 46 -5.15 14.42 0.95
N GLN A 47 -4.72 13.21 1.32
CA GLN A 47 -3.81 13.04 2.45
C GLN A 47 -2.40 13.57 2.12
N VAL A 48 -1.77 14.20 3.11
CA VAL A 48 -0.41 14.73 3.00
C VAL A 48 0.56 13.71 3.61
N HIS A 49 1.50 13.23 2.80
CA HIS A 49 2.48 12.23 3.21
C HIS A 49 3.88 12.81 3.17
N ARG A 50 4.67 12.53 4.20
CA ARG A 50 6.09 12.87 4.25
C ARG A 50 6.89 11.61 4.51
N TRP A 51 7.76 11.25 3.58
CA TRP A 51 8.70 10.16 3.76
C TRP A 51 9.93 10.69 4.51
N GLU A 52 10.19 10.18 5.71
CA GLU A 52 11.42 10.48 6.44
C GLU A 52 12.58 9.67 5.87
N GLU A 53 13.76 10.29 5.71
CA GLU A 53 14.95 9.68 5.11
C GLU A 53 15.35 8.34 5.76
N LYS A 54 15.14 8.20 7.07
CA LYS A 54 15.46 6.98 7.83
C LYS A 54 14.57 5.79 7.47
N THR A 55 13.38 6.02 6.92
CA THR A 55 12.42 4.97 6.52
C THR A 55 12.56 4.54 5.06
N VAL A 56 13.48 5.15 4.30
CA VAL A 56 13.57 4.99 2.84
C VAL A 56 14.35 3.73 2.42
N ASN A 57 15.18 3.12 3.28
CA ASN A 57 16.24 2.21 2.80
C ASN A 57 16.33 0.81 3.43
N ALA A 58 15.25 0.24 3.98
CA ALA A 58 15.30 -1.15 4.46
C ALA A 58 14.71 -2.20 3.48
N GLY A 59 13.90 -1.79 2.49
CA GLY A 59 13.19 -2.71 1.60
C GLY A 59 13.12 -2.21 0.15
N ARG A 60 12.93 -3.12 -0.81
CA ARG A 60 12.66 -2.74 -2.20
C ARG A 60 11.19 -2.34 -2.32
N TRP A 61 10.87 -1.34 -3.14
CA TRP A 61 9.48 -1.10 -3.51
C TRP A 61 9.03 -2.22 -4.43
N GLY A 62 7.90 -2.87 -4.12
CA GLY A 62 7.27 -3.82 -5.01
C GLY A 62 6.43 -3.06 -6.04
N TRP A 63 5.11 -3.15 -5.93
CA TRP A 63 4.17 -2.44 -6.80
C TRP A 63 3.42 -1.31 -6.07
N MET A 64 2.84 -0.42 -6.87
CA MET A 64 1.91 0.63 -6.44
C MET A 64 0.66 0.60 -7.31
N LEU A 65 -0.50 0.46 -6.69
CA LEU A 65 -1.80 0.63 -7.33
C LEU A 65 -2.34 2.01 -6.96
N ALA A 66 -2.54 2.87 -7.96
CA ALA A 66 -3.11 4.20 -7.78
C ALA A 66 -4.27 4.42 -8.73
N PHE A 67 -5.38 4.97 -8.23
CA PHE A 67 -6.56 5.25 -9.03
C PHE A 67 -7.34 6.46 -8.52
N HIS A 68 -7.99 7.16 -9.45
CA HIS A 68 -8.81 8.32 -9.12
C HIS A 68 -10.14 7.89 -8.48
N PRO A 69 -10.66 8.61 -7.47
CA PRO A 69 -11.94 8.29 -6.84
C PRO A 69 -13.12 8.13 -7.82
N ASP A 70 -13.09 8.88 -8.93
CA ASP A 70 -14.13 8.80 -9.96
C ASP A 70 -14.23 7.44 -10.62
N PHE A 71 -13.14 6.66 -10.64
CA PHE A 71 -13.15 5.29 -11.14
C PHE A 71 -14.16 4.43 -10.38
N LEU A 72 -14.30 4.67 -9.08
CA LEU A 72 -15.19 3.91 -8.21
C LEU A 72 -16.61 4.46 -8.14
N ARG A 73 -16.89 5.65 -8.70
CA ARG A 73 -18.16 6.36 -8.52
C ARG A 73 -19.38 5.55 -8.97
N LYS A 74 -19.20 4.69 -9.99
CA LYS A 74 -20.28 3.84 -10.53
C LYS A 74 -20.35 2.45 -9.89
N TYR A 75 -19.46 2.14 -8.94
CA TYR A 75 -19.34 0.82 -8.33
C TYR A 75 -19.74 0.86 -6.85
N PRO A 76 -20.30 -0.23 -6.29
CA PRO A 76 -20.61 -0.30 -4.87
C PRO A 76 -19.41 -0.01 -3.95
N LEU A 77 -18.19 -0.27 -4.43
CA LEU A 77 -16.96 0.02 -3.72
C LEU A 77 -16.78 1.53 -3.44
N GLY A 78 -17.22 2.42 -4.34
CA GLY A 78 -17.11 3.87 -4.14
C GLY A 78 -17.81 4.37 -2.88
N ALA A 79 -18.93 3.77 -2.50
CA ALA A 79 -19.65 4.11 -1.28
C ALA A 79 -19.03 3.51 0.00
N LYS A 80 -18.11 2.55 -0.13
CA LYS A 80 -17.56 1.79 1.01
C LYS A 80 -16.09 2.10 1.26
N ILE A 81 -15.32 2.46 0.23
CA ILE A 81 -13.87 2.56 0.31
C ILE A 81 -13.39 3.54 1.38
N GLY A 82 -14.02 4.72 1.50
CA GLY A 82 -13.66 5.70 2.54
C GLY A 82 -14.00 5.28 3.97
N ARG A 83 -14.80 4.21 4.16
CA ARG A 83 -15.12 3.62 5.47
C ARG A 83 -14.18 2.47 5.84
N LEU A 84 -13.34 2.03 4.90
CA LEU A 84 -12.35 1.01 5.18
C LEU A 84 -11.25 1.62 6.05
N LYS A 85 -11.02 1.02 7.21
CA LYS A 85 -10.04 1.51 8.19
C LYS A 85 -8.63 1.61 7.60
N PHE A 86 -8.33 0.81 6.59
CA PHE A 86 -7.08 0.84 5.82
C PHE A 86 -6.68 2.25 5.36
N PHE A 87 -7.61 3.07 4.91
CA PHE A 87 -7.33 4.42 4.40
C PHE A 87 -7.37 5.52 5.47
N SER A 88 -7.72 5.16 6.71
CA SER A 88 -7.76 6.08 7.85
C SER A 88 -6.58 5.91 8.81
N TYR A 89 -5.66 4.98 8.55
CA TYR A 89 -4.45 4.83 9.35
C TYR A 89 -3.56 6.08 9.21
N ASP A 90 -2.97 6.49 10.32
CA ASP A 90 -1.88 7.46 10.25
C ASP A 90 -0.73 6.81 9.47
N VAL A 91 -0.06 7.60 8.63
CA VAL A 91 0.95 7.22 7.62
C VAL A 91 2.11 6.39 8.20
N ARG A 92 2.18 6.30 9.53
CA ARG A 92 3.20 5.63 10.32
C ARG A 92 2.91 4.14 10.59
N GLU A 93 1.68 3.66 10.34
CA GLU A 93 1.27 2.29 10.64
C GLU A 93 1.13 1.46 9.36
N ALA A 94 2.28 1.16 8.72
CA ALA A 94 2.30 0.20 7.63
C ALA A 94 1.75 -1.15 8.14
N LEU A 95 0.85 -1.78 7.37
CA LEU A 95 0.29 -3.06 7.73
C LEU A 95 1.27 -4.15 7.36
N HIS A 96 1.81 -4.83 8.36
CA HIS A 96 2.57 -6.04 8.16
C HIS A 96 1.66 -7.13 7.59
N ILE A 97 2.15 -7.84 6.60
CA ILE A 97 1.43 -8.93 5.94
C ILE A 97 2.19 -10.24 6.16
N SER A 98 1.46 -11.34 6.30
CA SER A 98 2.04 -12.68 6.24
C SER A 98 2.31 -13.12 4.80
N ASP A 99 3.13 -14.17 4.60
CA ASP A 99 3.38 -14.75 3.28
C ASP A 99 2.08 -15.15 2.56
N MET A 100 1.15 -15.78 3.29
CA MET A 100 -0.13 -16.21 2.70
C MET A 100 -0.98 -15.02 2.25
N GLU A 101 -1.02 -13.94 3.04
CA GLU A 101 -1.74 -12.72 2.63
C GLU A 101 -1.06 -12.04 1.45
N ARG A 102 0.28 -12.05 1.41
CA ARG A 102 1.05 -11.55 0.27
C ARG A 102 0.68 -12.28 -1.01
N ASP A 103 0.69 -13.60 -1.01
CA ASP A 103 0.34 -14.42 -2.18
C ASP A 103 -1.06 -14.07 -2.72
N VAL A 104 -2.04 -13.89 -1.82
CA VAL A 104 -3.40 -13.51 -2.21
C VAL A 104 -3.42 -12.13 -2.90
N VAL A 105 -2.72 -11.15 -2.32
CA VAL A 105 -2.70 -9.79 -2.88
C VAL A 105 -1.94 -9.74 -4.20
N GLU A 106 -0.81 -10.44 -4.32
CA GLU A 106 -0.05 -10.51 -5.57
C GLU A 106 -0.87 -11.13 -6.70
N ASN A 107 -1.58 -12.24 -6.43
CA ASN A 107 -2.48 -12.84 -7.42
C ASN A 107 -3.60 -11.87 -7.88
N ILE A 108 -4.13 -11.04 -6.97
CA ILE A 108 -5.12 -10.01 -7.34
C ILE A 108 -4.48 -8.95 -8.25
N MET A 109 -3.26 -8.53 -7.96
CA MET A 109 -2.54 -7.55 -8.76
C MET A 109 -2.21 -8.06 -10.16
N ASP A 110 -1.79 -9.31 -10.28
CA ASP A 110 -1.53 -9.96 -11.57
C ASP A 110 -2.80 -10.05 -12.43
N ASN A 111 -3.94 -10.35 -11.80
CA ASN A 111 -5.24 -10.36 -12.48
C ASN A 111 -5.63 -8.95 -12.97
N ILE A 112 -5.46 -7.92 -12.14
CA ILE A 112 -5.74 -6.53 -12.51
C ILE A 112 -4.86 -6.11 -13.69
N GLU A 113 -3.55 -6.40 -13.64
CA GLU A 113 -2.62 -6.08 -14.70
C GLU A 113 -2.97 -6.80 -16.00
N SER A 114 -3.32 -8.09 -15.91
CA SER A 114 -3.74 -8.89 -17.06
C SER A 114 -5.00 -8.32 -17.72
N GLU A 115 -6.02 -7.96 -16.93
CA GLU A 115 -7.23 -7.33 -17.44
C GLU A 115 -6.95 -5.95 -18.07
N TYR A 116 -6.09 -5.15 -17.45
CA TYR A 116 -5.70 -3.83 -17.94
C TYR A 116 -4.97 -3.91 -19.29
N ARG A 117 -4.07 -4.89 -19.45
CA ARG A 117 -3.34 -5.12 -20.70
C ARG A 117 -4.23 -5.70 -21.79
N TYR A 118 -5.23 -6.50 -21.44
CA TYR A 118 -6.12 -7.15 -22.40
C TYR A 118 -7.22 -6.21 -22.93
N LYS A 119 -7.63 -5.20 -22.15
CA LYS A 119 -8.71 -4.26 -22.52
C LYS A 119 -8.22 -2.98 -23.23
N ASN A 120 -6.96 -2.92 -23.66
CA ASN A 120 -6.40 -1.85 -24.48
C ASN A 120 -5.92 -2.37 -25.84
#